data_AF-A0A0Q9A894-F1
#
_entry.id   AF-A0A0Q9A894-F1
#
_cell.length_a   1.000
_cell.length_b   1.000
_cell.length_c   1.000
_cell.angle_alpha   90.00
_cell.angle_beta   90.00
_cell.angle_gamma   90.00
#
_symmetry.space_group_name_H-M   'P 1'
#
loop_
_entity.id
_entity.type
_entity.pdbx_description
1 polymer ?
#
loop_
_entity_poly.entity_id
_entity_poly.type
_entity_poly.pdbx_seq_one_letter_code
_entity_poly.pdbx_strand_id
1 'polypeptide(L)'
;MKLSRVLFLFIIYNISAQQKPIETVYFDFDKYDLTEPQSRVVNNFIKSIDTAKVESIQIYGYCDDRGTDDYNFKLSHDRVNTIQNLLISSGLRQSKIVILEGKGRVVVRPDTVENLYETRLRNRRVDLIVVKRNSFLIEGYTSFKDKLKVGDKIYLQNILFEMGSARLTYNSKKELDKIAQILQKQKNIQFEIRGHVCCTPNIYQDAIDKDTKERKLSWNRAKNVFYYLNTRKISKSRMRYQGCGNKFPLKRGDSFDRRVEFLITKI
;
A
#
# COMPACT_ATOMS: atom_id res chain seq x y z
N MET A 1 -46.32 31.55 -4.65
CA MET A 1 -45.53 31.33 -5.89
C MET A 1 -44.31 32.25 -5.87
N LYS A 2 -43.18 31.80 -6.46
CA LYS A 2 -41.80 32.37 -6.50
C LYS A 2 -40.87 31.74 -5.45
N LEU A 3 -40.37 30.52 -5.66
CA LEU A 3 -39.26 30.06 -6.52
C LEU A 3 -37.86 30.61 -6.15
N SER A 4 -37.04 29.69 -5.64
CA SER A 4 -35.61 29.45 -5.90
C SER A 4 -34.58 30.54 -5.64
N ARG A 5 -33.58 30.20 -4.79
CA ARG A 5 -32.22 29.80 -5.23
C ARG A 5 -31.39 29.39 -3.99
N VAL A 6 -31.28 28.09 -3.73
CA VAL A 6 -30.26 27.56 -2.82
C VAL A 6 -29.02 27.32 -3.67
N LEU A 7 -27.99 28.13 -3.46
CA LEU A 7 -26.69 28.02 -4.10
C LEU A 7 -25.97 26.80 -3.51
N PHE A 8 -25.94 25.70 -4.25
CA PHE A 8 -25.21 24.49 -3.88
C PHE A 8 -23.72 24.71 -4.20
N LEU A 9 -22.94 25.12 -3.20
CA LEU A 9 -21.48 25.16 -3.29
C LEU A 9 -20.94 23.72 -3.23
N PHE A 10 -20.79 23.10 -4.41
CA PHE A 10 -20.02 21.88 -4.60
C PHE A 10 -18.53 22.19 -4.40
N ILE A 11 -18.03 22.03 -3.17
CA ILE A 11 -16.58 21.97 -2.92
C ILE A 11 -16.14 20.53 -3.19
N ILE A 12 -15.72 20.26 -4.42
CA ILE A 12 -15.09 19.00 -4.80
C ILE A 12 -13.65 19.05 -4.29
N TYR A 13 -13.41 18.54 -3.08
CA TYR A 13 -12.06 18.26 -2.59
C TYR A 13 -11.46 17.10 -3.38
N ASN A 14 -10.79 17.41 -4.50
CA ASN A 14 -9.86 16.48 -5.12
C ASN A 14 -8.56 16.45 -4.29
N ILE A 15 -8.57 15.73 -3.18
CA ILE A 15 -7.33 15.40 -2.46
C ILE A 15 -6.67 14.26 -3.25
N SER A 16 -5.87 14.60 -4.26
CA SER A 16 -4.85 13.69 -4.76
C SER A 16 -3.65 13.77 -3.82
N ALA A 17 -3.62 12.92 -2.79
CA ALA A 17 -2.43 12.74 -1.97
C ALA A 17 -1.39 11.96 -2.80
N GLN A 18 -0.55 12.67 -3.56
CA GLN A 18 0.58 12.05 -4.25
C GLN A 18 1.62 11.61 -3.20
N GLN A 19 2.04 10.35 -3.26
CA GLN A 19 3.04 9.82 -2.33
C GLN A 19 4.36 10.59 -2.50
N LYS A 20 4.92 11.11 -1.40
CA LYS A 20 6.18 11.85 -1.42
C LYS A 20 7.32 10.92 -1.87
N PRO A 21 8.17 11.32 -2.84
CA PRO A 21 9.32 10.53 -3.23
C PRO A 21 10.28 10.36 -2.07
N ILE A 22 10.90 9.18 -2.00
CA ILE A 22 11.97 8.92 -1.04
C ILE A 22 13.30 9.43 -1.59
N GLU A 23 13.48 9.35 -2.90
CA GLU A 23 14.66 9.87 -3.59
C GLU A 23 14.24 10.50 -4.92
N THR A 24 14.94 11.56 -5.31
CA THR A 24 14.72 12.26 -6.58
C THR A 24 16.05 12.42 -7.31
N VAL A 25 16.08 12.00 -8.57
CA VAL A 25 17.27 12.04 -9.44
C VAL A 25 17.05 13.10 -10.51
N TYR A 26 18.02 13.98 -10.74
CA TYR A 26 17.91 15.09 -11.68
C TYR A 26 18.66 14.84 -12.98
N PHE A 27 18.20 15.49 -14.05
CA PHE A 27 18.75 15.37 -15.39
C PHE A 27 19.06 16.74 -16.00
N ASP A 28 20.08 16.76 -16.84
CA ASP A 28 20.40 17.92 -17.65
C ASP A 28 19.35 18.16 -18.74
N PHE A 29 19.40 19.35 -19.33
CA PHE A 29 18.47 19.72 -20.39
C PHE A 29 18.62 18.76 -21.57
N ASP A 30 17.50 18.22 -22.03
CA ASP A 30 17.43 17.33 -23.19
C ASP A 30 18.24 16.03 -23.07
N LYS A 31 18.48 15.58 -21.83
CA LYS A 31 19.27 14.38 -21.53
C LYS A 31 18.47 13.34 -20.76
N TYR A 32 18.82 12.08 -20.98
CA TYR A 32 18.35 10.91 -20.21
C TYR A 32 19.51 10.04 -19.70
N ASP A 33 20.75 10.37 -20.05
CA ASP A 33 21.95 9.92 -19.38
C ASP A 33 22.14 10.66 -18.05
N LEU A 34 22.75 9.98 -17.08
CA LEU A 34 23.03 10.54 -15.77
C LEU A 34 24.44 11.12 -15.73
N THR A 35 24.57 12.28 -15.10
CA THR A 35 25.87 12.78 -14.67
C THR A 35 26.45 11.86 -13.59
N GLU A 36 27.76 11.93 -13.39
CA GLU A 36 28.43 11.12 -12.35
C GLU A 36 27.86 11.39 -10.94
N PRO A 37 27.61 12.64 -10.51
CA PRO A 37 26.97 12.89 -9.22
C PRO A 37 25.59 12.25 -9.08
N GLN A 38 24.76 12.30 -10.12
CA GLN A 38 23.40 11.72 -10.10
C GLN A 38 23.44 10.18 -10.14
N SER A 39 24.41 9.59 -10.85
CA SER A 39 24.68 8.15 -10.80
C SER A 39 25.04 7.69 -9.37
N ARG A 40 25.82 8.49 -8.63
CA ARG A 40 26.14 8.21 -7.22
C ARG A 40 24.90 8.30 -6.32
N VAL A 41 23.97 9.22 -6.57
CA VAL A 41 22.69 9.31 -5.83
C VAL A 41 21.91 8.00 -5.93
N VAL A 42 21.72 7.48 -7.15
CA VAL A 42 20.99 6.21 -7.37
C VAL A 42 21.69 5.03 -6.67
N ASN A 43 23.01 4.96 -6.77
CA ASN A 43 23.78 3.89 -6.13
C ASN A 43 23.72 3.97 -4.60
N ASN A 44 23.77 5.17 -4.04
CA ASN A 44 23.64 5.38 -2.61
C ASN A 44 22.23 5.07 -2.12
N PHE A 45 21.20 5.39 -2.90
CA PHE A 45 19.82 5.02 -2.62
C PHE A 45 19.64 3.51 -2.50
N ILE A 46 20.17 2.72 -3.46
CA ILE A 46 20.09 1.25 -3.37
C ILE A 46 20.84 0.71 -2.14
N LYS A 47 21.98 1.31 -1.78
CA LYS A 47 22.75 0.92 -0.59
C LYS A 47 22.06 1.33 0.73
N SER A 48 21.29 2.41 0.74
CA SER A 48 20.64 2.93 1.95
C SER A 48 19.33 2.20 2.28
N ILE A 49 18.68 1.58 1.28
CA ILE A 49 17.45 0.84 1.48
C ILE A 49 17.70 -0.63 1.85
N ASP A 50 17.01 -1.10 2.89
CA ASP A 50 16.92 -2.54 3.19
C ASP A 50 15.97 -3.20 2.18
N THR A 51 16.54 -3.78 1.11
CA THR A 51 15.78 -4.41 0.02
C THR A 51 14.87 -5.57 0.48
N ALA A 52 15.12 -6.17 1.65
CA ALA A 52 14.24 -7.18 2.24
C ALA A 52 12.95 -6.59 2.83
N LYS A 53 12.98 -5.29 3.19
CA LYS A 53 11.83 -4.51 3.65
C LYS A 53 11.12 -3.75 2.54
N VAL A 54 11.65 -3.73 1.33
CA VAL A 54 10.98 -3.13 0.16
C VAL A 54 9.97 -4.11 -0.41
N GLU A 55 8.71 -3.70 -0.58
CA GLU A 55 7.70 -4.43 -1.35
C GLU A 55 7.92 -4.21 -2.83
N SER A 56 7.91 -2.93 -3.21
CA SER A 56 8.04 -2.49 -4.57
C SER A 56 8.61 -1.07 -4.65
N ILE A 57 9.09 -0.71 -5.83
CA ILE A 57 9.58 0.60 -6.21
C ILE A 57 8.76 1.05 -7.42
N GLN A 58 8.30 2.30 -7.36
CA GLN A 58 7.63 2.99 -8.45
C GLN A 58 8.56 4.09 -8.94
N ILE A 59 8.66 4.25 -10.26
CA ILE A 59 9.59 5.17 -10.92
C ILE A 59 8.78 6.07 -11.83
N TYR A 60 8.82 7.38 -11.57
CA TYR A 60 8.09 8.39 -12.34
C TYR A 60 9.05 9.42 -12.92
N GLY A 61 9.07 9.58 -14.23
CA GLY A 61 9.94 10.53 -14.92
C GLY A 61 9.20 11.77 -15.37
N TYR A 62 9.88 12.91 -15.34
CA TYR A 62 9.32 14.20 -15.70
C TYR A 62 10.29 14.99 -16.58
N CYS A 63 9.74 15.86 -17.40
CA CYS A 63 10.47 16.88 -18.14
C CYS A 63 10.04 18.29 -17.72
N ASP A 64 10.86 19.28 -18.10
CA ASP A 64 10.46 20.68 -17.97
C ASP A 64 9.39 21.06 -19.01
N ASP A 65 8.87 22.29 -18.94
CA ASP A 65 7.71 22.76 -19.70
C ASP A 65 7.95 22.93 -21.21
N ARG A 66 9.18 22.74 -21.70
CA ARG A 66 9.57 23.02 -23.09
C ARG A 66 9.51 21.77 -23.98
N GLY A 67 9.25 21.97 -25.26
CA GLY A 67 9.13 20.89 -26.26
C GLY A 67 7.70 20.37 -26.40
N THR A 68 7.46 19.47 -27.36
CA THR A 68 6.14 18.90 -27.60
C THR A 68 5.78 17.86 -26.54
N ASP A 69 4.48 17.57 -26.40
CA ASP A 69 4.00 16.56 -25.46
C ASP A 69 4.56 15.17 -25.80
N ASP A 70 4.49 14.76 -27.06
CA ASP A 70 5.01 13.46 -27.52
C ASP A 70 6.51 13.32 -27.28
N TYR A 71 7.27 14.38 -27.54
CA TYR A 71 8.71 14.40 -27.30
C TYR A 71 9.02 14.22 -25.81
N ASN A 72 8.36 14.99 -24.96
CA ASN A 72 8.59 14.93 -23.52
C ASN A 72 8.11 13.62 -22.91
N PHE A 73 7.02 13.04 -23.42
CA PHE A 73 6.56 11.73 -22.99
C PHE A 73 7.64 10.68 -23.25
N LYS A 74 8.20 10.64 -24.47
CA LYS A 74 9.33 9.77 -24.82
C LYS A 74 10.56 10.04 -23.95
N LEU A 75 11.01 11.28 -23.84
CA LEU A 75 12.19 11.65 -23.05
C LEU A 75 12.04 11.27 -21.58
N SER A 76 10.86 11.52 -20.98
CA SER A 76 10.58 11.14 -19.60
C SER A 76 10.56 9.62 -19.39
N HIS A 77 10.12 8.86 -20.40
CA HIS A 77 10.17 7.39 -20.38
C HIS A 77 11.62 6.87 -20.50
N ASP A 78 12.44 7.46 -21.37
CA ASP A 78 13.85 7.11 -21.51
C ASP A 78 14.63 7.37 -20.20
N ARG A 79 14.35 8.48 -19.50
CA ARG A 79 14.91 8.76 -18.17
C ARG A 79 14.58 7.68 -17.16
N VAL A 80 13.31 7.26 -17.14
CA VAL A 80 12.83 6.20 -16.24
C VAL A 80 13.53 4.87 -16.54
N ASN A 81 13.74 4.54 -17.82
CA ASN A 81 14.49 3.36 -18.25
C ASN A 81 15.95 3.41 -17.80
N THR A 82 16.61 4.57 -17.91
CA THR A 82 17.98 4.75 -17.38
C THR A 82 18.04 4.43 -15.89
N ILE A 83 17.10 4.94 -15.09
CA ILE A 83 17.07 4.65 -13.65
C ILE A 83 16.78 3.17 -13.39
N GLN A 84 15.79 2.58 -14.08
CA GLN A 84 15.48 1.15 -13.94
C GLN A 84 16.72 0.29 -14.17
N ASN A 85 17.42 0.50 -15.29
CA ASN A 85 18.61 -0.27 -15.64
C ASN A 85 19.70 -0.15 -14.57
N LEU A 86 19.93 1.06 -14.05
CA LEU A 86 20.92 1.29 -13.01
C LEU A 86 20.54 0.61 -11.69
N LEU A 87 19.27 0.69 -11.26
CA LEU A 87 18.79 -0.01 -10.05
C LEU A 87 18.98 -1.52 -10.16
N ILE A 88 18.68 -2.11 -11.33
CA ILE A 88 18.85 -3.55 -11.58
C ILE A 88 20.33 -3.93 -11.56
N SER A 89 21.18 -3.19 -12.26
CA SER A 89 22.63 -3.45 -12.27
C SER A 89 23.26 -3.32 -10.89
N SER A 90 22.68 -2.49 -10.02
CA SER A 90 23.10 -2.30 -8.64
C SER A 90 22.48 -3.31 -7.66
N GLY A 91 21.77 -4.33 -8.17
CA GLY A 91 21.32 -5.50 -7.40
C GLY A 91 19.83 -5.52 -7.04
N LEU A 92 19.03 -4.55 -7.49
CA LEU A 92 17.58 -4.61 -7.32
C LEU A 92 16.96 -5.65 -8.25
N ARG A 93 16.19 -6.59 -7.72
CA ARG A 93 15.46 -7.56 -8.55
C ARG A 93 14.39 -6.85 -9.39
N GLN A 94 14.32 -7.16 -10.70
CA GLN A 94 13.30 -6.60 -11.61
C GLN A 94 11.88 -6.71 -11.07
N SER A 95 11.54 -7.82 -10.41
CA SER A 95 10.23 -8.05 -9.81
C SER A 95 9.85 -7.05 -8.69
N LYS A 96 10.78 -6.21 -8.23
CA LYS A 96 10.52 -5.13 -7.27
C LYS A 96 10.09 -3.84 -7.94
N ILE A 97 10.32 -3.67 -9.24
CA ILE A 97 9.90 -2.48 -9.98
C ILE A 97 8.51 -2.76 -10.55
N VAL A 98 7.49 -2.04 -10.06
CA VAL A 98 6.07 -2.35 -10.41
C VAL A 98 5.39 -1.24 -11.21
N ILE A 99 5.93 -0.03 -11.17
CA ILE A 99 5.47 1.09 -12.00
C ILE A 99 6.69 1.77 -12.61
N LEU A 100 6.60 2.00 -13.91
CA LEU A 100 7.63 2.57 -14.77
C LEU A 100 6.94 3.53 -15.74
N GLU A 101 6.85 4.82 -15.37
CA GLU A 101 6.01 5.75 -16.11
C GLU A 101 6.72 7.08 -16.38
N GLY A 102 6.88 7.40 -17.66
CA GLY A 102 7.22 8.75 -18.11
C GLY A 102 5.96 9.62 -18.09
N LYS A 103 5.96 10.68 -17.29
CA LYS A 103 4.82 11.60 -17.12
C LYS A 103 4.82 12.76 -18.13
N GLY A 104 5.86 12.87 -18.96
CA GLY A 104 6.01 13.98 -19.89
C GLY A 104 6.38 15.29 -19.19
N ARG A 105 6.02 16.42 -19.82
CA ARG A 105 6.36 17.75 -19.30
C ARG A 105 5.51 18.16 -18.12
N VAL A 106 6.13 18.83 -17.16
CA VAL A 106 5.41 19.55 -16.10
C VAL A 106 5.08 20.95 -16.62
N VAL A 107 3.80 21.26 -16.76
CA VAL A 107 3.36 22.60 -17.20
C VAL A 107 3.67 23.64 -16.13
N VAL A 108 4.39 24.69 -16.50
CA VAL A 108 4.72 25.83 -15.63
C VAL A 108 4.20 27.11 -16.29
N ARG A 109 3.52 27.95 -15.50
CA ARG A 109 3.15 29.30 -15.93
C ARG A 109 4.21 30.28 -15.41
N PRO A 110 4.98 30.97 -16.27
CA PRO A 110 6.12 31.77 -15.85
C PRO A 110 5.83 32.83 -14.77
N ASP A 111 4.64 33.43 -14.82
CA ASP A 111 4.12 34.42 -13.88
C ASP A 111 3.73 33.84 -12.51
N THR A 112 3.63 32.52 -12.39
CA THR A 112 3.23 31.84 -11.15
C THR A 112 4.39 31.32 -10.32
N VAL A 113 5.64 31.50 -10.79
CA VAL A 113 6.84 31.00 -10.11
C VAL A 113 7.86 32.12 -9.93
N GLU A 114 8.53 32.13 -8.78
CA GLU A 114 9.56 33.12 -8.46
C GLU A 114 10.78 33.00 -9.38
N ASN A 115 11.22 31.78 -9.68
CA ASN A 115 12.35 31.50 -10.56
C ASN A 115 12.02 30.37 -11.54
N LEU A 116 11.74 30.75 -12.78
CA LEU A 116 11.42 29.82 -13.86
C LEU A 116 12.58 28.87 -14.18
N TYR A 117 13.82 29.37 -14.15
CA TYR A 117 15.00 28.56 -14.47
C TYR A 117 15.22 27.44 -13.44
N GLU A 118 15.14 27.77 -12.15
CA GLU A 118 15.23 26.78 -11.08
C GLU A 118 14.06 25.79 -11.11
N THR A 119 12.85 26.27 -11.39
CA THR A 119 11.67 25.39 -11.51
C THR A 119 11.89 24.35 -12.61
N ARG A 120 12.42 24.76 -13.76
CA ARG A 120 12.77 23.85 -14.87
C ARG A 120 13.83 22.83 -14.46
N LEU A 121 14.89 23.26 -13.78
CA LEU A 121 15.91 22.35 -13.23
C LEU A 121 15.27 21.28 -12.33
N ARG A 122 14.38 21.67 -11.43
CA ARG A 122 13.69 20.74 -10.52
C ARG A 122 12.69 19.83 -11.23
N ASN A 123 12.15 20.23 -12.38
CA ASN A 123 11.20 19.44 -13.16
C ASN A 123 11.86 18.39 -14.06
N ARG A 124 13.15 18.57 -14.41
CA ARG A 124 13.93 17.53 -15.10
C ARG A 124 14.38 16.48 -14.10
N ARG A 125 13.48 15.57 -13.74
CA ARG A 125 13.71 14.61 -12.67
C ARG A 125 13.08 13.24 -12.89
N VAL A 126 13.54 12.27 -12.12
CA VAL A 126 12.88 11.00 -11.86
C VAL A 126 12.68 10.85 -10.36
N ASP A 127 11.45 10.56 -9.96
CA ASP A 127 11.04 10.34 -8.58
C ASP A 127 10.95 8.84 -8.27
N LEU A 128 11.63 8.41 -7.21
CA LEU A 128 11.64 7.04 -6.70
C LEU A 128 10.77 6.93 -5.45
N ILE A 129 9.71 6.13 -5.55
CA ILE A 129 8.79 5.88 -4.43
C ILE A 129 8.95 4.42 -3.99
N VAL A 130 9.39 4.22 -2.76
CA VAL A 130 9.51 2.88 -2.17
C VAL A 130 8.26 2.54 -1.37
N VAL A 131 7.58 1.49 -1.80
CA VAL A 131 6.53 0.86 -1.00
C VAL A 131 7.22 -0.17 -0.12
N LYS A 132 7.18 -0.01 1.21
CA LYS A 132 7.73 -1.01 2.12
C LYS A 132 6.77 -2.20 2.22
N ARG A 133 7.34 -3.39 2.37
CA ARG A 133 6.69 -4.72 2.51
C ARG A 133 5.59 -4.77 3.57
N ASN A 134 5.55 -3.81 4.48
CA ASN A 134 4.56 -3.70 5.55
C ASN A 134 3.91 -2.30 5.68
N SER A 135 4.05 -1.38 4.70
CA SER A 135 3.49 -0.03 4.80
C SER A 135 2.24 0.15 3.94
N PHE A 136 1.17 -0.55 4.30
CA PHE A 136 -0.11 0.12 4.28
C PHE A 136 -0.37 0.54 5.73
N LEU A 137 0.09 1.76 6.06
CA LEU A 137 -0.19 2.41 7.34
C LEU A 137 -1.69 2.65 7.39
N ILE A 138 -2.45 1.69 7.90
CA ILE A 138 -3.73 1.98 8.52
C ILE A 138 -3.35 2.48 9.91
N GLU A 139 -3.70 3.72 10.25
CA GLU A 139 -3.41 4.27 11.57
C GLU A 139 -3.88 3.29 12.67
N GLY A 140 -2.97 2.95 13.58
CA GLY A 140 -3.22 1.98 14.65
C GLY A 140 -2.92 0.51 14.31
N TYR A 141 -2.34 0.21 13.14
CA TYR A 141 -1.90 -1.15 12.78
C TYR A 141 -0.37 -1.29 12.69
N THR A 142 0.16 -2.40 13.18
CA THR A 142 1.58 -2.79 13.18
C THR A 142 1.81 -4.03 12.33
N SER A 143 3.07 -4.46 12.20
CA SER A 143 3.44 -5.67 11.45
C SER A 143 4.19 -6.68 12.33
N PHE A 144 4.18 -7.95 11.93
CA PHE A 144 4.93 -9.01 12.61
C PHE A 144 6.46 -8.78 12.70
N LYS A 145 7.01 -7.82 11.96
CA LYS A 145 8.44 -7.51 11.93
C LYS A 145 8.85 -6.45 12.97
N ASP A 146 7.88 -5.78 13.59
CA ASP A 146 8.15 -4.78 14.61
C ASP A 146 8.29 -5.44 15.99
N LYS A 147 8.90 -4.75 16.96
CA LYS A 147 8.91 -5.20 18.36
C LYS A 147 7.48 -5.07 18.90
N LEU A 148 6.70 -6.14 18.75
CA LEU A 148 5.28 -6.16 19.10
C LEU A 148 5.08 -5.79 20.57
N LYS A 149 3.94 -5.16 20.85
CA LYS A 149 3.43 -4.85 22.20
C LYS A 149 2.00 -5.35 22.34
N VAL A 150 1.56 -5.56 23.58
CA VAL A 150 0.15 -5.84 23.86
C VAL A 150 -0.70 -4.65 23.39
N GLY A 151 -1.78 -4.93 22.66
CA GLY A 151 -2.65 -3.92 22.05
C GLY A 151 -2.37 -3.66 20.57
N ASP A 152 -1.23 -4.11 20.04
CA ASP A 152 -0.89 -3.97 18.62
C ASP A 152 -1.91 -4.71 17.74
N LYS A 153 -2.34 -4.07 16.64
CA LYS A 153 -3.22 -4.67 15.64
C LYS A 153 -2.45 -4.99 14.37
N ILE A 154 -2.47 -6.22 13.90
CA ILE A 154 -1.79 -6.62 12.67
C ILE A 154 -2.84 -6.85 11.58
N TYR A 155 -2.82 -6.02 10.55
CA TYR A 155 -3.72 -6.14 9.40
C TYR A 155 -3.25 -7.25 8.46
N LEU A 156 -4.14 -8.20 8.12
CA LEU A 156 -3.80 -9.31 7.23
C LEU A 156 -4.29 -9.04 5.80
N GLN A 157 -3.60 -8.15 5.10
CA GLN A 157 -4.01 -7.59 3.80
C GLN A 157 -4.41 -8.62 2.73
N ASN A 158 -3.76 -9.78 2.71
CA ASN A 158 -3.94 -10.78 1.66
C ASN A 158 -4.79 -11.98 2.12
N ILE A 159 -5.50 -11.83 3.25
CA ILE A 159 -6.44 -12.84 3.76
C ILE A 159 -7.84 -12.48 3.28
N LEU A 160 -8.11 -12.91 2.06
CA LEU A 160 -9.34 -12.74 1.32
C LEU A 160 -10.25 -13.95 1.49
N PHE A 161 -11.54 -13.68 1.38
CA PHE A 161 -12.61 -14.67 1.43
C PHE A 161 -13.44 -14.62 0.17
N GLU A 162 -14.07 -15.73 -0.18
CA GLU A 162 -15.12 -15.73 -1.20
C GLU A 162 -16.26 -14.77 -0.82
N MET A 163 -16.91 -14.18 -1.82
CA MET A 163 -17.95 -13.19 -1.60
C MET A 163 -19.10 -13.76 -0.75
N GLY A 164 -19.41 -13.09 0.36
CA GLY A 164 -20.44 -13.50 1.31
C GLY A 164 -20.13 -14.76 2.12
N SER A 165 -18.92 -15.32 2.01
CA SER A 165 -18.54 -16.58 2.66
C SER A 165 -17.35 -16.39 3.61
N ALA A 166 -17.18 -17.36 4.51
CA ALA A 166 -16.00 -17.51 5.34
C ALA A 166 -14.91 -18.42 4.71
N ARG A 167 -15.11 -18.92 3.49
CA ARG A 167 -14.13 -19.76 2.79
C ARG A 167 -12.88 -18.97 2.41
N LEU A 168 -11.73 -19.47 2.83
CA LEU A 168 -10.42 -18.91 2.49
C LEU A 168 -10.03 -19.26 1.06
N THR A 169 -9.63 -18.25 0.29
CA THR A 169 -9.09 -18.45 -1.06
C THR A 169 -7.75 -19.20 -1.03
N TYR A 170 -7.36 -19.79 -2.15
CA TYR A 170 -6.06 -20.46 -2.27
C TYR A 170 -4.87 -19.54 -1.96
N ASN A 171 -4.88 -18.31 -2.48
CA ASN A 171 -3.83 -17.32 -2.19
C ASN A 171 -3.79 -16.96 -0.71
N SER A 172 -4.94 -16.83 -0.06
CA SER A 172 -5.00 -16.54 1.38
C SER A 172 -4.47 -17.67 2.24
N LYS A 173 -4.65 -18.93 1.83
CA LYS A 173 -4.02 -20.09 2.47
C LYS A 173 -2.49 -20.01 2.40
N LYS A 174 -1.91 -19.68 1.24
CA LYS A 174 -0.46 -19.45 1.08
C LYS A 174 0.06 -18.34 1.98
N GLU A 175 -0.69 -17.25 2.12
CA GLU A 175 -0.31 -16.15 3.01
C GLU A 175 -0.41 -16.53 4.49
N LEU A 176 -1.44 -17.29 4.88
CA LEU A 176 -1.53 -17.84 6.23
C LEU A 176 -0.41 -18.83 6.54
N ASP A 177 0.10 -19.57 5.56
CA ASP A 177 1.25 -20.46 5.75
C ASP A 177 2.51 -19.65 6.12
N LYS A 178 2.74 -18.52 5.45
CA LYS A 178 3.84 -17.59 5.81
C LYS A 178 3.66 -17.01 7.21
N ILE A 179 2.44 -16.61 7.57
CA ILE A 179 2.11 -16.10 8.91
C ILE A 179 2.35 -17.19 9.96
N ALA A 180 1.93 -18.43 9.69
CA ALA A 180 2.12 -19.54 10.61
C ALA A 180 3.62 -19.81 10.87
N GLN A 181 4.47 -19.75 9.85
CA GLN A 181 5.92 -19.87 10.03
C GLN A 181 6.49 -18.80 10.97
N ILE A 182 6.00 -17.57 10.91
CA ILE A 182 6.40 -16.50 11.82
C ILE A 182 5.92 -16.79 13.25
N LEU A 183 4.66 -17.16 13.41
CA LEU A 183 4.06 -17.48 14.71
C LEU A 183 4.67 -18.71 15.39
N GLN A 184 5.19 -19.67 14.61
CA GLN A 184 5.95 -20.82 15.13
C GLN A 184 7.30 -20.39 15.72
N LYS A 185 7.96 -19.39 15.12
CA LYS A 185 9.20 -18.80 15.65
C LYS A 185 8.94 -17.95 16.90
N GLN A 186 7.85 -17.19 16.89
CA GLN A 186 7.46 -16.30 17.99
C GLN A 186 6.48 -17.00 18.95
N LYS A 187 6.95 -17.95 19.76
CA LYS A 187 6.08 -18.82 20.58
C LYS A 187 5.35 -18.12 21.73
N ASN A 188 5.85 -16.98 22.21
CA ASN A 188 5.33 -16.31 23.40
C ASN A 188 4.09 -15.43 23.13
N ILE A 189 3.83 -15.14 21.85
CA ILE A 189 2.74 -14.27 21.46
C ILE A 189 1.40 -15.00 21.59
N GLN A 190 0.46 -14.35 22.28
CA GLN A 190 -0.97 -14.68 22.22
C GLN A 190 -1.73 -13.55 21.53
N PHE A 191 -2.76 -13.90 20.77
CA PHE A 191 -3.50 -12.94 19.96
C PHE A 191 -4.96 -13.32 19.76
N GLU A 192 -5.79 -12.32 19.49
CA GLU A 192 -7.20 -12.44 19.12
C GLU A 192 -7.37 -12.16 17.63
N ILE A 193 -7.99 -13.07 16.90
CA ILE A 193 -8.29 -12.97 15.49
C ILE A 193 -9.65 -12.27 15.34
N ARG A 194 -9.68 -11.10 14.72
CA ARG A 194 -10.89 -10.29 14.56
C ARG A 194 -11.33 -10.25 13.12
N GLY A 195 -12.56 -10.68 12.86
CA GLY A 195 -13.18 -10.64 11.54
C GLY A 195 -14.09 -9.43 11.36
N HIS A 196 -14.11 -8.88 10.16
CA HIS A 196 -14.88 -7.68 9.81
C HIS A 196 -15.68 -7.88 8.51
N VAL A 197 -16.76 -7.12 8.37
CA VAL A 197 -17.61 -7.05 7.17
C VAL A 197 -17.92 -5.59 6.84
N CYS A 198 -18.19 -5.29 5.56
CA CYS A 198 -18.22 -3.92 5.05
C CYS A 198 -19.61 -3.28 4.92
N CYS A 199 -20.69 -4.03 4.72
CA CYS A 199 -21.97 -3.45 4.28
C CYS A 199 -23.19 -3.99 5.04
N THR A 200 -23.07 -4.15 6.36
CA THR A 200 -24.19 -4.58 7.21
C THR A 200 -24.96 -3.35 7.73
N PRO A 201 -26.30 -3.29 7.62
CA PRO A 201 -27.07 -2.23 8.27
C PRO A 201 -26.81 -2.19 9.79
N ASN A 202 -26.76 -1.00 10.40
CA ASN A 202 -26.43 -0.83 11.84
C ASN A 202 -27.38 -1.54 12.80
N ILE A 203 -28.59 -1.89 12.35
CA ILE A 203 -29.57 -2.70 13.10
C ILE A 203 -29.10 -4.14 13.32
N TYR A 204 -28.12 -4.60 12.54
CA TYR A 204 -27.62 -5.96 12.57
C TYR A 204 -26.17 -5.98 13.06
N GLN A 205 -25.87 -6.92 13.96
CA GLN A 205 -24.53 -7.04 14.54
C GLN A 205 -23.48 -7.61 13.57
N ASP A 206 -23.91 -8.35 12.55
CA ASP A 206 -23.04 -9.00 11.56
C ASP A 206 -23.78 -9.24 10.22
N ALA A 207 -23.03 -9.60 9.19
CA ALA A 207 -23.57 -10.04 7.90
C ALA A 207 -23.97 -11.53 7.93
N ILE A 208 -24.84 -11.90 6.99
CA ILE A 208 -25.26 -13.29 6.76
C ILE A 208 -24.12 -14.02 6.04
N ASP A 209 -23.75 -15.19 6.56
CA ASP A 209 -22.84 -16.11 5.89
C ASP A 209 -23.61 -16.91 4.83
N LYS A 210 -23.14 -16.86 3.58
CA LYS A 210 -23.74 -17.56 2.44
C LYS A 210 -23.78 -19.07 2.67
N ASP A 211 -22.79 -19.63 3.36
CA ASP A 211 -22.67 -21.07 3.58
C ASP A 211 -23.58 -21.54 4.72
N THR A 212 -23.52 -20.89 5.88
CA THR A 212 -24.27 -21.34 7.07
C THR A 212 -25.66 -20.74 7.17
N LYS A 213 -25.98 -19.71 6.38
CA LYS A 213 -27.20 -18.89 6.46
C LYS A 213 -27.42 -18.15 7.78
N GLU A 214 -26.43 -18.20 8.69
CA GLU A 214 -26.46 -17.48 9.96
C GLU A 214 -25.88 -16.08 9.82
N ARG A 215 -26.35 -15.16 10.67
CA ARG A 215 -25.83 -13.79 10.78
C ARG A 215 -24.55 -13.73 11.62
N LYS A 216 -23.52 -14.43 11.16
CA LYS A 216 -22.21 -14.60 11.85
C LYS A 216 -21.03 -14.59 10.87
N LEU A 217 -21.14 -13.92 9.73
CA LEU A 217 -20.10 -13.97 8.69
C LEU A 217 -18.73 -13.51 9.20
N SER A 218 -18.65 -12.37 9.89
CA SER A 218 -17.40 -11.87 10.44
C SER A 218 -16.79 -12.84 11.46
N TRP A 219 -17.64 -13.47 12.29
CA TRP A 219 -17.24 -14.47 13.27
C TRP A 219 -16.73 -15.75 12.60
N ASN A 220 -17.45 -16.26 11.59
CA ASN A 220 -17.06 -17.46 10.83
C ASN A 220 -15.74 -17.26 10.07
N ARG A 221 -15.49 -16.05 9.54
CA ARG A 221 -14.19 -15.70 8.92
C ARG A 221 -13.04 -15.80 9.92
N ALA A 222 -13.21 -15.19 11.10
CA ALA A 222 -12.21 -15.27 12.17
C ALA A 222 -12.00 -16.72 12.64
N LYS A 223 -13.09 -17.48 12.79
CA LYS A 223 -13.07 -18.92 13.11
C LYS A 223 -12.28 -19.72 12.09
N ASN A 224 -12.52 -19.50 10.80
CA ASN A 224 -11.82 -20.26 9.75
C ASN A 224 -10.31 -19.97 9.73
N VAL A 225 -9.90 -18.72 9.97
CA VAL A 225 -8.48 -18.39 10.14
C VAL A 225 -7.89 -19.08 11.37
N PHE A 226 -8.60 -19.08 12.51
CA PHE A 226 -8.19 -19.79 13.72
C PHE A 226 -7.93 -21.28 13.46
N TYR A 227 -8.90 -21.99 12.86
CA TYR A 227 -8.74 -23.41 12.58
C TYR A 227 -7.65 -23.68 11.56
N TYR A 228 -7.53 -22.83 10.53
CA TYR A 228 -6.45 -22.96 9.55
C TYR A 228 -5.06 -22.88 10.23
N LEU A 229 -4.82 -21.88 11.08
CA LEU A 229 -3.55 -21.75 11.82
C LEU A 229 -3.32 -22.91 12.79
N ASN A 230 -4.37 -23.44 13.41
CA ASN A 230 -4.27 -24.63 14.23
C ASN A 230 -3.80 -25.86 13.40
N THR A 231 -4.27 -26.04 12.16
CA THR A 231 -3.73 -27.09 11.26
C THR A 231 -2.25 -26.86 10.91
N ARG A 232 -1.76 -25.63 11.05
CA ARG A 232 -0.34 -25.24 10.90
C ARG A 232 0.41 -25.23 12.23
N LYS A 233 -0.04 -26.02 13.20
CA LYS A 233 0.62 -26.25 14.50
C LYS A 233 0.75 -25.00 15.38
N ILE A 234 -0.11 -23.99 15.18
CA ILE A 234 -0.22 -22.88 16.15
C ILE A 234 -1.17 -23.33 17.27
N SER A 235 -0.69 -23.29 18.52
CA SER A 235 -1.48 -23.76 19.67
C SER A 235 -2.78 -22.97 19.82
N LYS A 236 -3.90 -23.69 20.02
CA LYS A 236 -5.21 -23.10 20.33
C LYS A 236 -5.15 -22.19 21.56
N SER A 237 -4.32 -22.52 22.56
CA SER A 237 -4.17 -21.70 23.78
C SER A 237 -3.56 -20.32 23.52
N ARG A 238 -2.92 -20.12 22.37
CA ARG A 238 -2.32 -18.84 21.96
C ARG A 238 -3.28 -17.96 21.15
N MET A 239 -4.44 -18.49 20.80
CA MET A 239 -5.35 -17.86 19.86
C MET A 239 -6.75 -17.75 20.47
N ARG A 240 -7.40 -16.62 20.24
CA ARG A 240 -8.85 -16.45 20.39
C ARG A 240 -9.39 -15.87 19.09
N TYR A 241 -10.70 -15.90 18.87
CA TYR A 241 -11.28 -15.28 17.69
C TYR A 241 -12.63 -14.64 18.00
N GLN A 242 -12.94 -13.55 17.31
CA GLN A 242 -14.18 -12.80 17.48
C GLN A 242 -14.65 -12.19 16.16
N GLY A 243 -15.97 -12.18 15.96
CA GLY A 243 -16.61 -11.39 14.90
C GLY A 243 -16.89 -9.98 15.39
N CYS A 244 -16.46 -8.99 14.62
CA CYS A 244 -16.65 -7.58 14.93
C CYS A 244 -17.71 -6.90 14.06
N GLY A 245 -18.32 -7.62 13.11
CA GLY A 245 -19.29 -7.06 12.19
C GLY A 245 -18.70 -5.90 11.39
N ASN A 246 -19.50 -4.86 11.19
CA ASN A 246 -19.11 -3.60 10.56
C ASN A 246 -18.77 -2.50 11.59
N LYS A 247 -18.55 -2.84 12.87
CA LYS A 247 -18.37 -1.86 13.96
C LYS A 247 -17.08 -1.05 13.88
N PHE A 248 -16.09 -1.52 13.11
CA PHE A 248 -14.77 -0.87 13.00
C PHE A 248 -14.41 -0.64 11.53
N PRO A 249 -15.13 0.25 10.83
CA PRO A 249 -14.84 0.57 9.44
C PRO A 249 -13.54 1.39 9.34
N LEU A 250 -12.71 1.06 8.36
CA LEU A 250 -11.45 1.75 8.09
C LEU A 250 -11.64 3.03 7.30
N LYS A 251 -12.85 3.29 6.77
CA LYS A 251 -13.19 4.45 5.92
C LYS A 251 -12.34 4.55 4.65
N ARG A 252 -11.85 3.41 4.14
CA ARG A 252 -11.00 3.32 2.94
C ARG A 252 -11.67 2.55 1.79
N GLY A 253 -12.95 2.23 1.95
CA GLY A 253 -13.73 1.45 1.00
C GLY A 253 -13.97 0.02 1.47
N ASP A 254 -15.04 -0.57 0.95
CA ASP A 254 -15.59 -1.84 1.41
C ASP A 254 -14.61 -3.01 1.34
N SER A 255 -13.66 -2.98 0.40
CA SER A 255 -12.63 -4.01 0.28
C SER A 255 -11.72 -4.10 1.50
N PHE A 256 -11.46 -2.99 2.18
CA PHE A 256 -10.63 -2.93 3.39
C PHE A 256 -11.39 -3.36 4.64
N ASP A 257 -12.72 -3.25 4.62
CA ASP A 257 -13.57 -3.66 5.75
C ASP A 257 -13.97 -5.14 5.70
N ARG A 258 -13.77 -5.82 4.56
CA ARG A 258 -13.82 -7.29 4.44
C ARG A 258 -12.49 -7.91 4.83
N ARG A 259 -12.11 -7.78 6.10
CA ARG A 259 -10.77 -8.18 6.57
C ARG A 259 -10.80 -9.15 7.75
N VAL A 260 -9.64 -9.73 8.00
CA VAL A 260 -9.27 -10.27 9.31
C VAL A 260 -8.00 -9.57 9.79
N GLU A 261 -7.94 -9.27 11.08
CA GLU A 261 -6.77 -8.70 11.75
C GLU A 261 -6.42 -9.53 13.00
N PHE A 262 -5.20 -9.41 13.49
CA PHE A 262 -4.83 -9.91 14.82
C PHE A 262 -4.73 -8.75 15.79
N LEU A 263 -5.22 -8.94 17.01
CA LEU A 263 -4.92 -8.08 18.16
C LEU A 263 -3.97 -8.85 19.09
N ILE A 264 -2.80 -8.30 19.37
CA ILE A 264 -1.86 -8.91 20.32
C ILE A 264 -2.39 -8.75 21.74
N THR A 265 -2.58 -9.87 22.45
CA THR A 265 -3.13 -9.89 23.81
C THR A 265 -2.08 -10.21 24.87
N LYS A 266 -0.96 -10.87 24.50
CA LYS A 266 0.15 -11.20 25.40
C LYS A 266 1.45 -11.43 24.62
N ILE A 267 2.59 -11.16 25.26
CA ILE A 267 3.96 -11.41 24.77
C ILE A 267 4.77 -12.04 25.89
#